data_AF-A0A970HSJ9-F1
#
_entry.id   AF-A0A970HSJ9-F1
#
_cell.length_a   1.000
_cell.length_b   1.000
_cell.length_c   1.000
_cell.angle_alpha   90.00
_cell.angle_beta   90.00
_cell.angle_gamma   90.00
#
_symmetry.space_group_name_H-M   'P 1'
#
loop_
_entity.id
_entity.type
_entity.pdbx_description
1 polymer ?
#
loop_
_entity_poly.entity_id
_entity_poly.type
_entity_poly.pdbx_seq_one_letter_code
_entity_poly.pdbx_strand_id
1 'polypeptide(L)'
;MLAAAGALFADHLRRPFALGVGTTALLTGAIARNEPTRMLRLNGAIVTLLVLSLLVVLLPVIGGTYWPVTSRRTLLPVLAPSHWWSGAVLYSAFNLVLALSPIGALGREVRSPVEAFLGAALGSVVLILTGAVVLLALLRHPTLIAEAELPLLSLLVGRLPAAAAVYAFVLYLALLTSCVAITYGLGHRAAGGDTVRARRIAGWLPLAAMPLSYLGFSNLVHSLYPLIGYTGLGILLFALIRRLLA
;
A
#
# COMPACT_ATOMS: atom_id res chain seq x y z
N MET A 1 3.27 5.77 2.76
CA MET A 1 3.85 4.80 3.72
C MET A 1 4.22 5.45 5.03
N LEU A 2 5.11 6.45 5.07
CA LEU A 2 5.47 7.15 6.32
C LEU A 2 4.24 7.74 7.04
N ALA A 3 3.36 8.43 6.32
CA ALA A 3 2.14 8.99 6.91
C ALA A 3 1.22 7.91 7.51
N ALA A 4 1.05 6.78 6.81
CA ALA A 4 0.26 5.65 7.30
C ALA A 4 0.88 5.00 8.55
N ALA A 5 2.22 4.91 8.62
CA ALA A 5 2.91 4.43 9.81
C ALA A 5 2.78 5.42 10.98
N GLY A 6 2.84 6.72 10.71
CA GLY A 6 2.55 7.76 11.69
C GLY A 6 1.12 7.65 12.24
N ALA A 7 0.12 7.49 11.35
CA ALA A 7 -1.28 7.30 11.72
C ALA A 7 -1.49 6.02 12.53
N LEU A 8 -0.84 4.92 12.15
CA LEU A 8 -0.85 3.68 12.93
C LEU A 8 -0.36 3.89 14.37
N PHE A 9 0.72 4.64 14.55
CA PHE A 9 1.27 4.93 15.87
C PHE A 9 0.34 5.84 16.67
N ALA A 10 -0.22 6.86 16.04
CA ALA A 10 -1.14 7.81 16.68
C ALA A 10 -2.45 7.15 17.09
N ASP A 11 -3.13 6.51 16.14
CA ASP A 11 -4.51 6.06 16.29
C ASP A 11 -4.60 4.74 17.05
N HIS A 12 -3.65 3.83 16.83
CA HIS A 12 -3.71 2.47 17.40
C HIS A 12 -2.76 2.26 18.58
N LEU A 13 -1.51 2.70 18.46
CA LEU A 13 -0.51 2.54 19.54
C LEU A 13 -0.59 3.66 20.59
N ARG A 14 -1.40 4.70 20.37
CA ARG A 14 -1.51 5.90 21.21
C ARG A 14 -0.13 6.54 21.47
N ARG A 15 0.73 6.55 20.46
CA ARG A 15 2.08 7.14 20.47
C ARG A 15 2.15 8.35 19.53
N PRO A 16 3.10 9.28 19.72
CA PRO A 16 3.19 10.45 18.85
C PRO A 16 3.35 10.07 17.37
N PHE A 17 2.61 10.74 16.48
CA PHE A 17 2.70 10.56 15.02
C PHE A 17 4.16 10.65 14.52
N ALA A 18 4.90 11.64 15.02
CA ALA A 18 6.30 11.86 14.69
C ALA A 18 7.20 10.65 15.01
N LEU A 19 6.86 9.88 16.05
CA LEU A 19 7.60 8.68 16.42
C LEU A 19 7.42 7.61 15.33
N GLY A 20 6.19 7.36 14.89
CA GLY A 20 5.91 6.41 13.82
C GLY A 20 6.57 6.80 12.49
N VAL A 21 6.52 8.07 12.12
CA VAL A 21 7.21 8.59 10.92
C VAL A 21 8.72 8.44 11.05
N GLY A 22 9.30 8.92 12.15
CA GLY A 22 10.74 8.94 12.37
C GLY A 22 11.36 7.55 12.42
N THR A 23 10.76 6.62 13.18
CA THR A 23 11.25 5.23 13.25
C THR A 23 11.18 4.55 11.90
N THR A 24 10.06 4.70 11.19
CA THR A 24 9.87 4.08 9.86
C THR A 24 10.86 4.66 8.85
N ALA A 25 11.11 5.96 8.86
CA ALA A 25 12.06 6.60 7.95
C ALA A 25 13.50 6.16 8.23
N LEU A 26 13.91 6.13 9.50
CA LEU A 26 15.24 5.69 9.92
C LEU A 26 15.48 4.21 9.59
N LEU A 27 14.53 3.33 9.94
CA LEU A 27 14.63 1.90 9.62
C LEU A 27 14.67 1.67 8.12
N THR A 28 13.81 2.36 7.36
CA THR A 28 13.82 2.28 5.89
C THR A 28 15.19 2.66 5.34
N GLY A 29 15.75 3.78 5.80
CA GLY A 29 17.01 4.27 5.29
C GLY A 29 18.20 3.38 5.66
N ALA A 30 18.20 2.82 6.87
CA ALA A 30 19.23 1.87 7.33
C ALA A 30 19.18 0.55 6.54
N ILE A 31 17.99 -0.01 6.37
CA ILE A 31 17.77 -1.27 5.63
C ILE A 31 18.10 -1.09 4.15
N ALA A 32 17.56 -0.04 3.52
CA ALA A 32 17.72 0.18 2.08
C ALA A 32 19.18 0.44 1.68
N ARG A 33 20.01 0.93 2.62
CA ARG A 33 21.46 1.12 2.46
C ARG A 33 22.25 -0.19 2.49
N ASN A 34 21.85 -1.13 3.35
CA ASN A 34 22.72 -2.26 3.70
C ASN A 34 22.23 -3.60 3.13
N GLU A 35 20.95 -3.93 3.28
CA GLU A 35 20.41 -5.26 2.93
C GLU A 35 19.03 -5.20 2.23
N PRO A 36 18.90 -4.47 1.11
CA PRO A 36 17.61 -4.26 0.45
C PRO A 36 17.00 -5.54 -0.14
N THR A 37 17.82 -6.44 -0.68
CA THR A 37 17.36 -7.70 -1.31
C THR A 37 16.68 -8.65 -0.33
N ARG A 38 17.14 -8.73 0.93
CA ARG A 38 16.48 -9.55 1.95
C ARG A 38 15.08 -9.04 2.28
N MET A 39 14.93 -7.73 2.45
CA MET A 39 13.64 -7.12 2.76
C MET A 39 12.67 -7.14 1.58
N LEU A 40 13.17 -7.05 0.34
CA LEU A 40 12.38 -7.27 -0.86
C LEU A 40 11.79 -8.69 -0.93
N ARG A 41 12.56 -9.72 -0.55
CA ARG A 41 12.07 -11.11 -0.50
C ARG A 41 11.06 -11.33 0.62
N LEU A 42 11.31 -10.75 1.80
CA LEU A 42 10.39 -10.82 2.94
C LEU A 42 9.06 -10.12 2.65
N ASN A 43 9.06 -9.10 1.79
CA ASN A 43 7.84 -8.39 1.41
C ASN A 43 6.76 -9.35 0.86
N GLY A 44 7.14 -10.34 0.05
CA GLY A 44 6.20 -11.33 -0.48
C GLY A 44 5.48 -12.08 0.65
N ALA A 45 6.25 -12.65 1.58
CA ALA A 45 5.70 -13.39 2.72
C ALA A 45 4.85 -12.49 3.65
N ILE A 46 5.30 -11.25 3.90
CA ILE A 46 4.58 -10.29 4.73
C ILE A 46 3.24 -9.89 4.09
N VAL A 47 3.23 -9.64 2.78
CA VAL A 47 1.99 -9.31 2.04
C VAL A 47 1.05 -10.50 2.01
N THR A 48 1.55 -11.73 1.83
CA THR A 48 0.72 -12.95 1.94
C THR A 48 0.11 -13.06 3.34
N LEU A 49 0.90 -12.86 4.39
CA LEU A 49 0.41 -12.88 5.77
C LEU A 49 -0.63 -11.79 6.01
N LEU A 50 -0.43 -10.58 5.46
CA LEU A 50 -1.39 -9.48 5.54
C LEU A 50 -2.73 -9.90 4.93
N VAL A 51 -2.70 -10.44 3.71
CA VAL A 51 -3.90 -10.93 3.00
C VAL A 51 -4.60 -12.02 3.81
N LEU A 52 -3.87 -13.03 4.29
CA LEU A 52 -4.46 -14.13 5.07
C LEU A 52 -5.08 -13.62 6.37
N SER A 53 -4.39 -12.74 7.09
CA SER A 53 -4.91 -12.13 8.33
C SER A 53 -6.19 -11.34 8.07
N LEU A 54 -6.26 -10.62 6.94
CA LEU A 54 -7.44 -9.88 6.53
C LEU A 54 -8.62 -10.80 6.21
N LEU A 55 -8.40 -11.87 5.44
CA LEU A 55 -9.46 -12.80 5.06
C LEU A 55 -10.04 -13.50 6.30
N VAL A 56 -9.20 -13.98 7.21
CA VAL A 56 -9.64 -14.65 8.46
C VAL A 56 -10.51 -13.72 9.30
N VAL A 57 -10.13 -12.45 9.40
CA VAL A 57 -10.79 -11.50 10.30
C VAL A 57 -12.05 -10.90 9.68
N LEU A 58 -12.06 -10.65 8.37
CA LEU A 58 -13.15 -9.91 7.72
C LEU A 58 -14.28 -10.78 7.19
N LEU A 59 -14.05 -12.06 6.88
CA LEU A 59 -15.14 -12.95 6.44
C LEU A 59 -16.28 -13.06 7.47
N PRO A 60 -16.02 -13.25 8.79
CA PRO A 60 -17.10 -13.26 9.77
C PRO A 60 -17.69 -11.86 10.07
N VAL A 61 -16.94 -10.78 9.81
CA VAL A 61 -17.48 -9.41 9.87
C VAL A 61 -18.55 -9.23 8.79
N ILE A 62 -18.28 -9.67 7.55
CA ILE A 62 -19.25 -9.60 6.44
C ILE A 62 -20.48 -10.47 6.73
N GLY A 63 -20.28 -11.64 7.34
CA GLY A 63 -21.35 -12.55 7.75
C GLY A 63 -22.24 -12.02 8.90
N GLY A 64 -21.90 -10.86 9.48
CA GLY A 64 -22.65 -10.27 10.59
C GLY A 64 -22.41 -10.96 11.94
N THR A 65 -21.39 -11.82 12.04
CA THR A 65 -21.08 -12.56 13.27
C THR A 65 -20.67 -11.63 14.41
N TYR A 66 -19.90 -10.57 14.07
CA TYR A 66 -19.42 -9.62 15.07
C TYR A 66 -20.24 -8.34 15.17
N TRP A 67 -20.96 -7.95 14.11
CA TRP A 67 -21.85 -6.78 14.11
C TRP A 67 -23.21 -7.14 13.52
N PRO A 68 -24.32 -6.76 14.18
CA PRO A 68 -25.64 -6.84 13.56
C PRO A 68 -25.63 -6.02 12.27
N VAL A 69 -26.24 -6.55 11.21
CA VAL A 69 -26.36 -5.84 9.93
C VAL A 69 -27.27 -4.63 10.10
N THR A 70 -26.70 -3.46 10.40
CA THR A 70 -27.41 -2.19 10.30
C THR A 70 -27.39 -1.75 8.84
N SER A 71 -28.49 -2.02 8.13
CA SER A 71 -28.71 -1.68 6.73
C SER A 71 -28.90 -0.16 6.53
N ARG A 72 -27.84 0.63 6.69
CA ARG A 72 -27.87 2.04 6.23
C ARG A 72 -27.51 2.12 4.75
N ARG A 73 -28.50 1.78 3.90
CA ARG A 73 -28.45 1.96 2.43
C ARG A 73 -28.25 3.42 1.98
N THR A 74 -28.36 4.38 2.89
CA THR A 74 -28.39 5.83 2.61
C THR A 74 -27.04 6.46 2.26
N LEU A 75 -25.92 5.72 2.30
CA LEU A 75 -24.58 6.26 1.99
C LEU A 75 -23.97 5.73 0.68
N LEU A 76 -24.65 4.82 -0.02
CA LEU A 76 -24.17 4.27 -1.29
C LEU A 76 -23.85 5.32 -2.37
N PRO A 77 -24.64 6.39 -2.57
CA PRO A 77 -24.34 7.42 -3.58
C PRO A 77 -23.09 8.25 -3.25
N VAL A 78 -22.75 8.39 -1.97
CA VAL A 78 -21.55 9.11 -1.49
C VAL A 78 -20.30 8.23 -1.60
N LEU A 79 -20.45 6.93 -1.38
CA LEU A 79 -19.35 5.96 -1.39
C LEU A 79 -19.05 5.37 -2.79
N ALA A 80 -20.01 5.45 -3.73
CA ALA A 80 -19.83 5.08 -5.13
C ALA A 80 -20.30 6.23 -6.04
N PRO A 81 -19.47 7.27 -6.24
CA PRO A 81 -19.77 8.37 -7.14
C PRO A 81 -20.05 7.86 -8.56
N SER A 82 -20.81 8.62 -9.35
CA SER A 82 -21.20 8.30 -10.73
C SER A 82 -20.02 7.95 -11.66
N HIS A 83 -18.80 8.35 -11.30
CA HIS A 83 -17.56 8.11 -12.04
C HIS A 83 -16.50 7.32 -11.24
N TRP A 84 -16.91 6.40 -10.35
CA TRP A 84 -15.98 5.57 -9.55
C TRP A 84 -14.89 4.88 -10.39
N TRP A 85 -15.19 4.54 -11.64
CA TRP A 85 -14.26 3.87 -12.55
C TRP A 85 -13.05 4.74 -12.91
N SER A 86 -13.19 6.07 -12.95
CA SER A 86 -12.07 6.97 -13.26
C SER A 86 -11.06 6.97 -12.11
N GLY A 87 -11.55 6.99 -10.87
CA GLY A 87 -10.74 6.81 -9.67
C GLY A 87 -10.05 5.44 -9.64
N ALA A 88 -10.76 4.37 -10.03
CA ALA A 88 -10.19 3.02 -10.11
C ALA A 88 -9.05 2.93 -11.14
N VAL A 89 -9.23 3.51 -12.33
CA VAL A 89 -8.20 3.58 -13.39
C VAL A 89 -7.00 4.38 -12.91
N LEU A 90 -7.24 5.54 -12.30
CA LEU A 90 -6.18 6.44 -11.82
C LEU A 90 -5.38 5.81 -10.68
N TYR A 91 -6.06 5.16 -9.73
CA TYR A 91 -5.43 4.42 -8.64
C TYR A 91 -4.63 3.22 -9.16
N SER A 92 -5.13 2.52 -10.17
CA SER A 92 -4.40 1.41 -10.82
C SER A 92 -3.13 1.90 -11.51
N ALA A 93 -3.21 3.02 -12.24
CA ALA A 93 -2.06 3.64 -12.88
C ALA A 93 -1.00 4.11 -11.87
N PHE A 94 -1.45 4.72 -10.76
CA PHE A 94 -0.58 5.07 -9.64
C PHE A 94 0.16 3.83 -9.07
N ASN A 95 -0.58 2.75 -8.78
CA ASN A 95 0.03 1.53 -8.25
C ASN A 95 1.03 0.91 -9.23
N LEU A 96 0.75 0.98 -10.53
CA LEU A 96 1.67 0.49 -11.56
C LEU A 96 2.98 1.28 -11.56
N VAL A 97 2.93 2.61 -11.46
CA VAL A 97 4.13 3.47 -11.34
C VAL A 97 4.98 3.08 -10.13
N LEU A 98 4.35 2.86 -8.98
CA LEU A 98 5.06 2.41 -7.78
C LEU A 98 5.63 1.00 -7.94
N ALA A 99 4.91 0.10 -8.61
CA ALA A 99 5.31 -1.28 -8.83
C ALA A 99 6.48 -1.42 -9.83
N LEU A 100 6.69 -0.46 -10.74
CA LEU A 100 7.82 -0.48 -11.69
C LEU A 100 9.18 -0.63 -10.98
N SER A 101 9.33 -0.03 -9.80
CA SER A 101 10.55 -0.09 -8.99
C SER A 101 10.88 -1.51 -8.50
N PRO A 102 10.02 -2.17 -7.69
CA PRO A 102 10.26 -3.55 -7.26
C PRO A 102 10.20 -4.57 -8.39
N ILE A 103 9.33 -4.38 -9.40
CA ILE A 103 9.28 -5.28 -10.58
C ILE A 103 10.60 -5.24 -11.34
N GLY A 104 11.22 -4.07 -11.52
CA GLY A 104 12.53 -3.97 -12.17
C GLY A 104 13.64 -4.69 -11.39
N ALA A 105 13.58 -4.67 -10.06
CA ALA A 105 14.55 -5.35 -9.21
C ALA A 105 14.37 -6.88 -9.20
N LEU A 106 13.12 -7.36 -9.12
CA LEU A 106 12.77 -8.78 -9.02
C LEU A 106 12.58 -9.46 -10.39
N GLY A 107 12.36 -8.69 -11.46
CA GLY A 107 12.11 -9.21 -12.80
C GLY A 107 13.27 -10.03 -13.37
N ARG A 108 14.49 -9.87 -12.82
CA ARG A 108 15.66 -10.69 -13.16
C ARG A 108 15.55 -12.14 -12.66
N GLU A 109 14.67 -12.41 -11.69
CA GLU A 109 14.44 -13.75 -11.15
C GLU A 109 13.37 -14.54 -11.96
N VAL A 110 12.62 -13.87 -12.84
CA VAL A 110 11.58 -14.48 -13.68
C VAL A 110 12.23 -15.32 -14.79
N ARG A 111 11.86 -16.60 -14.89
CA ARG A 111 12.50 -17.56 -15.80
C ARG A 111 11.84 -17.65 -17.16
N SER A 112 10.56 -17.29 -17.27
CA SER A 112 9.81 -17.38 -18.52
C SER A 112 8.67 -16.35 -18.60
N PRO A 113 8.21 -15.99 -19.82
CA PRO A 113 7.04 -15.13 -20.00
C PRO A 113 5.75 -15.75 -19.43
N VAL A 114 5.66 -17.09 -19.41
CA VAL A 114 4.52 -17.80 -18.83
C VAL A 114 4.50 -17.65 -17.31
N GLU A 115 5.65 -17.79 -16.66
CA GLU A 115 5.79 -17.54 -15.22
C GLU A 115 5.40 -16.11 -14.85
N ALA A 116 5.85 -15.12 -15.64
CA ALA A 116 5.47 -13.73 -15.48
C ALA A 116 3.94 -13.53 -15.55
N PHE A 117 3.30 -14.14 -16.56
CA PHE A 117 1.86 -14.04 -16.77
C PHE A 117 1.07 -14.69 -15.64
N LEU A 118 1.43 -15.91 -15.23
CA LEU A 118 0.76 -16.63 -14.15
C LEU A 118 0.91 -15.89 -12.82
N GLY A 119 2.10 -15.36 -12.51
CA GLY A 119 2.32 -14.54 -11.33
C GLY A 119 1.45 -13.28 -11.31
N ALA A 120 1.37 -12.57 -12.45
CA ALA A 120 0.53 -11.39 -12.59
C ALA A 120 -0.97 -11.72 -12.48
N ALA A 121 -1.43 -12.81 -13.09
CA ALA A 121 -2.82 -13.26 -13.05
C ALA A 121 -3.24 -13.66 -11.63
N LEU A 122 -2.46 -14.52 -10.96
CA LEU A 122 -2.72 -14.93 -9.58
C LEU A 122 -2.71 -13.74 -8.62
N GLY A 123 -1.72 -12.85 -8.73
CA GLY A 123 -1.63 -11.64 -7.92
C GLY A 123 -2.85 -10.74 -8.11
N SER A 124 -3.35 -10.61 -9.35
CA SER A 124 -4.54 -9.82 -9.67
C SER A 124 -5.81 -10.42 -9.06
N VAL A 125 -5.98 -11.75 -9.12
CA VAL A 125 -7.12 -12.45 -8.50
C VAL A 125 -7.12 -12.23 -6.99
N VAL A 126 -5.96 -12.44 -6.33
CA VAL A 126 -5.83 -12.22 -4.88
C VAL A 126 -6.12 -10.78 -4.50
N LEU A 127 -5.64 -9.81 -5.29
CA LEU A 127 -5.88 -8.39 -5.06
C LEU A 127 -7.38 -8.04 -5.17
N ILE A 128 -8.06 -8.54 -6.21
CA ILE A 128 -9.50 -8.32 -6.41
C ILE A 128 -10.31 -8.91 -5.26
N LEU A 129 -10.04 -10.17 -4.89
CA LEU A 129 -10.75 -10.84 -3.80
C LEU A 129 -10.55 -10.12 -2.46
N THR A 130 -9.30 -9.77 -2.14
CA THR A 130 -9.00 -9.05 -0.89
C THR A 130 -9.64 -7.67 -0.88
N GLY A 131 -9.56 -6.93 -2.00
CA GLY A 131 -10.19 -5.63 -2.15
C GLY A 131 -11.71 -5.68 -2.01
N ALA A 132 -12.36 -6.70 -2.58
CA ALA A 132 -13.80 -6.92 -2.45
C ALA A 132 -14.20 -7.19 -1.00
N VAL A 133 -13.45 -8.04 -0.28
CA VAL A 133 -13.70 -8.34 1.14
C VAL A 133 -13.56 -7.07 2.00
N VAL A 134 -12.49 -6.28 1.79
CA VAL A 134 -12.29 -5.02 2.50
C VAL A 134 -13.41 -4.02 2.20
N LEU A 135 -13.77 -3.86 0.92
CA LEU A 135 -14.85 -2.97 0.51
C LEU A 135 -16.18 -3.36 1.16
N LEU A 136 -16.56 -4.64 1.09
CA LEU A 136 -17.80 -5.13 1.67
C LEU A 136 -17.84 -4.96 3.19
N ALA A 137 -16.71 -5.17 3.88
CA ALA A 137 -16.62 -4.93 5.32
C ALA A 137 -16.79 -3.43 5.66
N LEU A 138 -16.12 -2.53 4.93
CA LEU A 138 -16.20 -1.09 5.18
C LEU A 138 -17.56 -0.49 4.80
N LEU A 139 -18.23 -1.00 3.77
CA LEU A 139 -19.59 -0.56 3.40
C LEU A 139 -20.62 -0.84 4.51
N ARG A 140 -20.35 -1.78 5.43
CA ARG A 140 -21.18 -2.01 6.63
C ARG A 140 -20.93 -0.96 7.73
N HIS A 141 -19.81 -0.24 7.67
CA HIS A 141 -19.36 0.73 8.67
C HIS A 141 -18.92 2.05 8.02
N PRO A 142 -19.82 2.76 7.31
CA PRO A 142 -19.45 3.86 6.44
C PRO A 142 -18.94 5.10 7.18
N THR A 143 -19.27 5.29 8.47
CA THR A 143 -18.73 6.38 9.28
C THR A 143 -17.21 6.26 9.47
N LEU A 144 -16.69 5.04 9.58
CA LEU A 144 -15.25 4.79 9.70
C LEU A 144 -14.48 5.20 8.44
N ILE A 145 -15.12 5.17 7.27
CA ILE A 145 -14.49 5.57 6.00
C ILE A 145 -14.21 7.08 5.99
N ALA A 146 -15.08 7.88 6.63
CA ALA A 146 -14.96 9.33 6.64
C ALA A 146 -14.04 9.84 7.76
N GLU A 147 -13.99 9.15 8.90
CA GLU A 147 -13.40 9.70 10.13
C GLU A 147 -12.02 9.12 10.47
N ALA A 148 -11.67 7.94 9.96
CA ALA A 148 -10.43 7.25 10.34
C ALA A 148 -9.38 7.27 9.21
N GLU A 149 -8.12 7.53 9.57
CA GLU A 149 -6.98 7.40 8.64
C GLU A 149 -6.75 5.94 8.22
N LEU A 150 -7.01 5.00 9.14
CA LEU A 150 -6.96 3.55 8.91
C LEU A 150 -8.31 2.90 9.27
N PRO A 151 -9.35 3.02 8.41
CA PRO A 151 -10.71 2.58 8.71
C PRO A 151 -10.80 1.11 9.09
N LEU A 152 -10.05 0.28 8.37
CA LEU A 152 -10.07 -1.16 8.56
C LEU A 152 -9.46 -1.58 9.89
N LEU A 153 -8.36 -0.95 10.30
CA LEU A 153 -7.80 -1.21 11.63
C LEU A 153 -8.75 -0.74 12.72
N SER A 154 -9.33 0.46 12.55
CA SER A 154 -10.28 1.06 13.50
C SER A 154 -11.52 0.18 13.70
N LEU A 155 -11.98 -0.48 12.64
CA LEU A 155 -13.06 -1.46 12.71
C LEU A 155 -12.75 -2.61 13.68
N LEU A 156 -11.51 -3.08 13.71
CA LEU A 156 -11.11 -4.25 14.50
C LEU A 156 -10.90 -3.92 15.98
N VAL A 157 -10.41 -2.71 16.30
CA VAL A 157 -10.02 -2.34 17.68
C VAL A 157 -11.15 -2.53 18.69
N GLY A 158 -12.39 -2.23 18.30
CA GLY A 158 -13.53 -2.25 19.23
C GLY A 158 -14.02 -3.63 19.66
N ARG A 159 -13.93 -4.65 18.78
CA ARG A 159 -14.47 -6.00 19.08
C ARG A 159 -13.48 -7.15 18.95
N LEU A 160 -12.40 -6.95 18.21
CA LEU A 160 -11.38 -7.97 17.96
C LEU A 160 -9.99 -7.41 18.29
N PRO A 161 -9.72 -7.01 19.55
CA PRO A 161 -8.49 -6.32 19.92
C PRO A 161 -7.22 -7.15 19.63
N ALA A 162 -7.28 -8.47 19.83
CA ALA A 162 -6.17 -9.37 19.49
C ALA A 162 -5.90 -9.41 17.97
N ALA A 163 -6.96 -9.49 17.16
CA ALA A 163 -6.84 -9.46 15.70
C ALA A 163 -6.36 -8.08 15.21
N ALA A 164 -6.83 -7.00 15.83
CA ALA A 164 -6.38 -5.65 15.54
C ALA A 164 -4.88 -5.49 15.81
N ALA A 165 -4.36 -6.03 16.91
CA ALA A 165 -2.94 -5.99 17.24
C ALA A 165 -2.08 -6.77 16.23
N VAL A 166 -2.52 -7.98 15.84
CA VAL A 166 -1.84 -8.78 14.80
C VAL A 166 -1.86 -8.05 13.47
N TYR A 167 -3.03 -7.54 13.06
CA TYR A 167 -3.18 -6.79 11.81
C TYR A 167 -2.32 -5.52 11.81
N ALA A 168 -2.31 -4.75 12.90
CA ALA A 168 -1.47 -3.56 13.05
C ALA A 168 0.03 -3.88 12.90
N PHE A 169 0.49 -4.98 13.50
CA PHE A 169 1.88 -5.43 13.40
C PHE A 169 2.25 -5.83 11.96
N VAL A 170 1.42 -6.66 11.32
CA VAL A 170 1.67 -7.10 9.93
C VAL A 170 1.54 -5.93 8.96
N LEU A 171 0.59 -5.01 9.18
CA LEU A 171 0.44 -3.78 8.41
C LEU A 171 1.68 -2.89 8.55
N TYR A 172 2.22 -2.71 9.76
CA TYR A 172 3.46 -1.96 9.97
C TYR A 172 4.63 -2.55 9.19
N LEU A 173 4.81 -3.87 9.26
CA LEU A 173 5.84 -4.58 8.49
C LEU A 173 5.66 -4.37 6.99
N ALA A 174 4.44 -4.48 6.48
CA ALA A 174 4.13 -4.26 5.06
C ALA A 174 4.42 -2.83 4.60
N LEU A 175 4.10 -1.83 5.45
CA LEU A 175 4.44 -0.43 5.19
C LEU A 175 5.96 -0.21 5.14
N LEU A 176 6.70 -0.83 6.08
CA LEU A 176 8.15 -0.74 6.16
C LEU A 176 8.82 -1.37 4.93
N THR A 177 8.47 -2.61 4.59
CA THR A 177 9.05 -3.32 3.43
C THR A 177 8.74 -2.62 2.12
N SER A 178 7.52 -2.09 1.96
CA SER A 178 7.15 -1.31 0.77
C SER A 178 7.96 -0.01 0.67
N CYS A 179 8.17 0.67 1.80
CA CYS A 179 8.99 1.87 1.85
C CYS A 179 10.45 1.56 1.46
N VAL A 180 11.01 0.45 1.95
CA VAL A 180 12.36 -0.04 1.59
C VAL A 180 12.44 -0.35 0.10
N ALA A 181 11.48 -1.09 -0.45
CA ALA A 181 11.48 -1.51 -1.86
C ALA A 181 11.46 -0.31 -2.83
N ILE A 182 10.59 0.67 -2.57
CA ILE A 182 10.48 1.90 -3.39
C ILE A 182 11.76 2.73 -3.26
N THR A 183 12.24 2.92 -2.03
CA THR A 183 13.43 3.72 -1.73
C THR A 183 14.68 3.14 -2.38
N TYR A 184 14.85 1.82 -2.28
CA TYR A 184 15.96 1.10 -2.90
C TYR A 184 15.95 1.24 -4.42
N GLY A 185 14.83 0.94 -5.07
CA GLY A 185 14.78 0.97 -6.54
C GLY A 185 14.86 2.38 -7.11
N LEU A 186 14.29 3.40 -6.43
CA LEU A 186 14.49 4.80 -6.83
C LEU A 186 15.95 5.23 -6.64
N GLY A 187 16.60 4.83 -5.54
CA GLY A 187 18.02 5.11 -5.31
C GLY A 187 18.92 4.53 -6.40
N HIS A 188 18.67 3.29 -6.83
CA HIS A 188 19.44 2.64 -7.90
C HIS A 188 19.24 3.30 -9.26
N ARG A 189 18.00 3.68 -9.58
CA ARG A 189 17.68 4.38 -10.83
C ARG A 189 18.32 5.78 -10.87
N ALA A 190 18.22 6.53 -9.79
CA ALA A 190 18.78 7.89 -9.70
C ALA A 190 20.32 7.90 -9.67
N ALA A 191 20.95 6.80 -9.24
CA ALA A 191 22.40 6.69 -9.18
C ALA A 191 23.06 6.25 -10.50
N GLY A 192 22.30 5.80 -11.50
CA GLY A 192 22.84 5.45 -12.82
C GLY A 192 23.88 4.31 -12.82
N GLY A 193 23.80 3.39 -11.86
CA GLY A 193 24.75 2.26 -11.73
C GLY A 193 25.82 2.43 -10.65
N ASP A 194 25.99 3.62 -10.06
CA ASP A 194 26.90 3.82 -8.93
C ASP A 194 26.27 3.29 -7.62
N THR A 195 26.85 2.22 -7.07
CA THR A 195 26.35 1.57 -5.86
C THR A 195 26.53 2.38 -4.58
N VAL A 196 27.55 3.24 -4.49
CA VAL A 196 27.78 4.10 -3.32
C VAL A 196 26.78 5.25 -3.32
N ARG A 197 26.59 5.86 -4.49
CA ARG A 197 25.57 6.89 -4.70
C ARG A 197 24.17 6.33 -4.48
N ALA A 198 23.86 5.13 -4.96
CA ALA A 198 22.58 4.48 -4.75
C ALA A 198 22.27 4.30 -3.27
N ARG A 199 23.23 3.79 -2.48
CA ARG A 199 23.09 3.64 -1.02
C ARG A 199 22.90 5.00 -0.33
N ARG A 200 23.66 6.02 -0.72
CA ARG A 200 23.51 7.37 -0.15
C ARG A 200 22.10 7.90 -0.38
N ILE A 201 21.61 7.87 -1.62
CA ILE A 201 20.25 8.30 -1.99
C ILE A 201 19.22 7.49 -1.22
N ALA A 202 19.32 6.16 -1.24
CA ALA A 202 18.37 5.28 -0.56
C ALA A 202 18.22 5.60 0.93
N GLY A 203 19.29 5.90 1.67
CA GLY A 203 19.09 6.24 3.08
C GLY A 203 18.69 7.67 3.39
N TRP A 204 18.90 8.63 2.47
CA TRP A 204 18.47 10.03 2.68
C TRP A 204 17.04 10.28 2.20
N LEU A 205 16.60 9.57 1.16
CA LEU A 205 15.27 9.73 0.57
C LEU A 205 14.10 9.60 1.57
N PRO A 206 14.03 8.59 2.46
CA PRO A 206 12.92 8.50 3.41
C PRO A 206 12.94 9.63 4.45
N LEU A 207 14.12 10.16 4.79
CA LEU A 207 14.25 11.32 5.69
C LEU A 207 13.75 12.59 5.00
N ALA A 208 14.12 12.79 3.74
CA ALA A 208 13.64 13.91 2.93
C ALA A 208 12.11 13.87 2.70
N ALA A 209 11.50 12.68 2.73
CA ALA A 209 10.05 12.50 2.59
C ALA A 209 9.25 12.72 3.89
N MET A 210 9.91 12.85 5.06
CA MET A 210 9.21 13.04 6.34
C MET A 210 8.29 14.26 6.39
N PRO A 211 8.67 15.47 5.92
CA PRO A 211 7.79 16.64 5.98
C PRO A 211 6.48 16.42 5.22
N LEU A 212 6.54 15.75 4.07
CA LEU A 212 5.36 15.42 3.27
C LEU A 212 4.41 14.45 3.98
N SER A 213 4.91 13.65 4.92
CA SER A 213 4.07 12.71 5.68
C SER A 213 3.09 13.41 6.63
N TYR A 214 3.40 14.63 7.06
CA TYR A 214 2.54 15.43 7.94
C TYR A 214 1.31 16.01 7.24
N LEU A 215 1.21 15.87 5.92
CA LEU A 215 -0.01 16.23 5.19
C LEU A 215 -1.21 15.35 5.57
N GLY A 216 -0.99 14.20 6.24
CA GLY A 216 -2.02 13.23 6.60
C GLY A 216 -2.15 12.13 5.55
N PHE A 217 -2.47 10.91 5.96
CA PHE A 217 -2.48 9.78 5.03
C PHE A 217 -3.64 9.89 4.04
N SER A 218 -4.85 10.16 4.52
CA SER A 218 -6.05 10.36 3.71
C SER A 218 -5.90 11.50 2.71
N ASN A 219 -5.32 12.64 3.12
CA ASN A 219 -5.03 13.76 2.22
C ASN A 219 -4.03 13.39 1.11
N LEU A 220 -3.01 12.60 1.43
CA LEU A 220 -2.07 12.10 0.42
C LEU A 220 -2.76 11.15 -0.57
N VAL A 221 -3.68 10.29 -0.10
CA VAL A 221 -4.49 9.43 -0.97
C VAL A 221 -5.44 10.25 -1.84
N HIS A 222 -6.07 11.29 -1.29
CA HIS A 222 -7.03 12.12 -2.03
C HIS A 222 -6.36 13.03 -3.06
N SER A 223 -5.17 13.55 -2.79
CA SER A 223 -4.54 14.57 -3.63
C SER A 223 -3.34 14.03 -4.43
N LEU A 224 -2.36 13.44 -3.75
CA LEU A 224 -1.08 13.07 -4.37
C LEU A 224 -1.20 11.81 -5.24
N TYR A 225 -2.03 10.85 -4.83
CA TYR A 225 -2.20 9.60 -5.60
C TYR A 225 -2.83 9.86 -6.98
N PRO A 226 -3.90 10.66 -7.12
CA PRO A 226 -4.40 11.09 -8.42
C PRO A 226 -3.35 11.75 -9.31
N LEU A 227 -2.57 12.69 -8.75
CA LEU A 227 -1.53 13.41 -9.49
C LEU A 227 -0.50 12.45 -10.09
N ILE A 228 0.01 11.51 -9.28
CA ILE A 228 0.93 10.47 -9.75
C ILE A 228 0.23 9.52 -10.72
N GLY A 229 -1.04 9.20 -10.48
CA GLY A 229 -1.85 8.37 -11.38
C GLY A 229 -1.90 8.91 -12.81
N TYR A 230 -2.04 10.23 -12.99
CA TYR A 230 -2.02 10.85 -14.32
C TYR A 230 -0.68 10.65 -15.03
N THR A 231 0.44 10.74 -14.29
CA THR A 231 1.76 10.42 -14.86
C THR A 231 1.86 8.95 -15.27
N GLY A 232 1.26 8.05 -14.48
CA GLY A 232 1.18 6.62 -14.78
C GLY A 232 0.37 6.33 -16.04
N LEU A 233 -0.75 7.02 -16.24
CA LEU A 233 -1.55 6.92 -17.46
C LEU A 233 -0.76 7.38 -18.69
N GLY A 234 0.02 8.47 -18.56
CA GLY A 234 0.92 8.92 -19.63
C GLY A 234 1.97 7.87 -19.99
N ILE A 235 2.59 7.22 -19.00
CA ILE A 235 3.57 6.13 -19.21
C ILE A 235 2.91 4.94 -19.91
N LEU A 236 1.73 4.53 -19.47
CA LEU A 236 0.98 3.41 -20.06
C LEU A 236 0.59 3.70 -21.51
N LEU A 237 0.09 4.91 -21.78
CA LEU A 237 -0.27 5.34 -23.13
C LEU A 237 0.94 5.36 -24.05
N PHE A 238 2.07 5.92 -23.60
CA PHE A 238 3.31 5.92 -24.36
C PHE A 238 3.80 4.50 -24.67
N ALA A 239 3.78 3.60 -23.68
CA ALA A 239 4.17 2.20 -23.87
C ALA A 239 3.26 1.48 -24.86
N LEU A 240 1.94 1.74 -24.82
CA LEU A 240 0.97 1.18 -25.75
C LEU A 240 1.22 1.66 -27.18
N ILE A 241 1.38 2.97 -27.39
CA ILE A 241 1.67 3.56 -28.71
C ILE A 241 2.94 2.95 -29.28
N ARG A 242 4.03 2.88 -28.48
CA ARG A 242 5.28 2.28 -28.92
C ARG A 242 5.12 0.82 -29.35
N ARG A 243 4.30 0.04 -28.63
CA ARG A 243 4.04 -1.36 -28.97
C ARG A 243 3.22 -1.52 -30.25
N LEU A 244 2.32 -0.58 -30.55
CA LEU A 244 1.51 -0.60 -31.78
C LEU A 244 2.30 -0.16 -33.02
N LEU A 245 3.37 0.63 -32.83
CA LEU A 245 4.26 1.11 -33.88
C LEU A 245 5.46 0.19 -34.15
N ALA A 246 5.67 -0.85 -33.34
CA ALA A 246 6.76 -1.81 -33.44
C ALA A 246 6.27 -3.12 -34.05
#